data_AF-A0A087QS56-F1
#
_entry.id   AF-A0A087QS56-F1
#
_cell.length_a   1.000
_cell.length_b   1.000
_cell.length_c   1.000
_cell.angle_alpha   90.00
_cell.angle_beta   90.00
_cell.angle_gamma   90.00
#
_symmetry.space_group_name_H-M   'P 1'
#
loop_
_entity.id
_entity.type
_entity.pdbx_description
1 polymer ?
#
loop_
_entity_poly.entity_id
_entity_poly.type
_entity_poly.pdbx_seq_one_letter_code
_entity_poly.pdbx_strand_id
1 'polypeptide(L)'
;SGVQWGAVGCSGVQWGAVGCSGVQWGAVGCSGVQWGAVGCSGVQWGAVGCSGVQWGAVGCSGVQWGAVGCSGVQWGAVGCSGVQWGAVGCSGVQWGAVGCSGVQWGAVGCSGVQWGAVGCSGVQWGAVGCSGVQWGAVGCSGVQWGAVGCSGVQWGAVGCSGVQWGAVGCSGVQWGAVGCSGVQWGAVGCSGVQWGAVGCSGVQL
;
A
#
# COMPACT_ATOMS: atom_id res chain seq x y z
N SER A 1 11.85 -10.61 -24.62
CA SER A 1 13.27 -10.69 -24.25
C SER A 1 13.39 -10.18 -22.83
N GLY A 2 13.85 -11.01 -21.90
CA GLY A 2 14.03 -10.59 -20.51
C GLY A 2 15.38 -9.92 -20.31
N VAL A 3 15.42 -8.82 -19.55
CA VAL A 3 16.66 -8.12 -19.19
C VAL A 3 16.91 -8.33 -17.71
N GLN A 4 18.10 -8.77 -17.34
CA GLN A 4 18.49 -8.99 -15.95
C GLN A 4 19.58 -8.00 -15.55
N TRP A 5 19.35 -7.27 -14.48
CA TRP A 5 20.28 -6.30 -13.90
C TRP A 5 20.62 -6.69 -12.47
N GLY A 6 21.92 -6.67 -12.14
CA GLY A 6 22.42 -7.03 -10.81
C GLY A 6 22.13 -5.96 -9.76
N ALA A 7 22.89 -4.85 -9.81
CA ALA A 7 22.71 -3.72 -8.90
C ALA A 7 22.71 -2.40 -9.68
N VAL A 8 21.76 -1.51 -9.39
CA VAL A 8 21.70 -0.17 -9.99
C VAL A 8 21.50 0.91 -8.94
N GLY A 9 22.35 1.94 -9.04
CA GLY A 9 22.33 3.13 -8.20
C GLY A 9 22.01 4.37 -9.02
N CYS A 10 21.11 5.24 -8.55
CA CYS A 10 20.79 6.49 -9.25
C CYS A 10 20.60 7.68 -8.30
N SER A 11 21.12 8.85 -8.64
CA SER A 11 20.98 10.06 -7.82
C SER A 11 20.66 11.30 -8.65
N GLY A 12 19.71 12.11 -8.20
CA GLY A 12 19.38 13.40 -8.82
C GLY A 12 18.79 13.29 -10.24
N VAL A 13 18.10 12.20 -10.56
CA VAL A 13 17.64 11.91 -11.92
C VAL A 13 16.20 12.32 -12.13
N GLN A 14 15.89 12.89 -13.30
CA GLN A 14 14.53 13.17 -13.74
C GLN A 14 14.22 12.37 -15.00
N TRP A 15 13.16 11.58 -14.94
CA TRP A 15 12.67 10.79 -16.07
C TRP A 15 11.26 11.22 -16.46
N GLY A 16 11.05 11.46 -17.75
CA GLY A 16 9.73 11.81 -18.28
C GLY A 16 8.77 10.62 -18.32
N ALA A 17 9.07 9.63 -19.17
CA ALA A 17 8.27 8.41 -19.30
C ALA A 17 9.18 7.19 -19.45
N VAL A 18 8.91 6.12 -18.69
CA VAL A 18 9.67 4.86 -18.78
C VAL A 18 8.75 3.66 -18.85
N GLY A 19 9.06 2.76 -19.78
CA GLY A 19 8.33 1.52 -20.05
C GLY A 19 9.26 0.31 -19.95
N CYS A 20 8.89 -0.70 -19.17
CA CYS A 20 9.68 -1.91 -18.98
C CYS A 20 8.82 -3.17 -19.10
N SER A 21 9.35 -4.22 -19.74
CA SER A 21 8.68 -5.53 -19.81
C SER A 21 9.66 -6.68 -19.59
N GLY A 22 9.32 -7.64 -18.72
CA GLY A 22 10.12 -8.85 -18.51
C GLY A 22 11.48 -8.59 -17.84
N VAL A 23 11.55 -7.65 -16.91
CA VAL A 23 12.82 -7.22 -16.31
C VAL A 23 13.00 -7.81 -14.91
N GLN A 24 14.21 -8.26 -14.60
CA GLN A 24 14.61 -8.70 -13.27
C GLN A 24 15.71 -7.80 -12.72
N TRP A 25 15.45 -7.18 -11.57
CA TRP A 25 16.41 -6.35 -10.84
C TRP A 25 16.79 -7.02 -9.53
N GLY A 26 18.09 -7.20 -9.29
CA GLY A 26 18.60 -7.73 -8.02
C GLY A 26 18.46 -6.72 -6.88
N ALA A 27 19.19 -5.60 -6.97
CA ALA A 27 19.17 -4.53 -5.97
C ALA A 27 19.12 -3.14 -6.63
N VAL A 28 18.22 -2.27 -6.20
CA VAL A 28 18.16 -0.88 -6.69
C VAL A 28 18.14 0.13 -5.55
N GLY A 29 19.03 1.12 -5.65
CA GLY A 29 19.18 2.19 -4.68
C GLY A 29 19.07 3.54 -5.36
N CYS A 30 18.09 4.38 -4.99
CA CYS A 30 17.95 5.68 -5.63
C CYS A 30 17.66 6.82 -4.65
N SER A 31 18.21 8.01 -4.94
CA SER A 31 18.01 9.21 -4.13
C SER A 31 17.69 10.45 -4.97
N GLY A 32 16.69 11.24 -4.55
CA GLY A 32 16.34 12.49 -5.24
C GLY A 32 15.91 12.27 -6.67
N VAL A 33 14.97 11.36 -6.90
CA VAL A 33 14.54 10.96 -8.26
C VAL A 33 13.10 11.37 -8.51
N GLN A 34 12.83 11.89 -9.71
CA GLN A 34 11.48 12.22 -10.15
C GLN A 34 11.12 11.45 -11.42
N TRP A 35 9.98 10.79 -11.40
CA TRP A 35 9.42 10.06 -12.53
C TRP A 35 8.07 10.66 -12.92
N GLY A 36 7.92 11.04 -14.19
CA GLY A 36 6.64 11.52 -14.72
C GLY A 36 5.61 10.40 -14.84
N ALA A 37 5.86 9.44 -15.75
CA ALA A 37 5.00 8.29 -15.99
C ALA A 37 5.80 6.99 -16.12
N VAL A 38 5.39 5.93 -15.41
CA VAL A 38 6.04 4.61 -15.51
C VAL A 38 5.04 3.49 -15.76
N GLY A 39 5.34 2.67 -16.76
CA GLY A 39 4.56 1.51 -17.17
C GLY A 39 5.40 0.23 -17.14
N CYS A 40 5.03 -0.74 -16.32
CA CYS A 40 5.80 -1.98 -16.18
C CYS A 40 4.94 -3.23 -16.32
N SER A 41 5.45 -4.26 -16.99
CA SER A 41 4.81 -5.58 -17.05
C SER A 41 5.81 -6.72 -16.81
N GLY A 42 5.43 -7.70 -15.98
CA GLY A 42 6.27 -8.88 -15.72
C GLY A 42 7.64 -8.51 -15.14
N VAL A 43 7.65 -7.69 -14.08
CA VAL A 43 8.89 -7.19 -13.48
C VAL A 43 9.10 -7.80 -12.09
N GLN A 44 10.33 -8.21 -11.80
CA GLN A 44 10.72 -8.70 -10.48
C GLN A 44 11.83 -7.83 -9.90
N TRP A 45 11.66 -7.40 -8.65
CA TRP A 45 12.63 -6.64 -7.89
C TRP A 45 13.02 -7.42 -6.63
N GLY A 46 14.31 -7.67 -6.43
CA GLY A 46 14.82 -8.33 -5.24
C GLY A 46 14.78 -7.41 -4.02
N ALA A 47 15.60 -6.36 -4.01
CA ALA A 47 15.68 -5.37 -2.94
C ALA A 47 15.68 -3.94 -3.49
N VAL A 48 14.82 -3.07 -2.97
CA VAL A 48 14.78 -1.65 -3.38
C VAL A 48 14.85 -0.71 -2.19
N GLY A 49 15.77 0.25 -2.27
CA GLY A 49 16.01 1.29 -1.29
C GLY A 49 15.88 2.68 -1.93
N CYS A 50 14.94 3.51 -1.50
CA CYS A 50 14.72 4.81 -2.11
C CYS A 50 14.59 5.94 -1.09
N SER A 51 15.14 7.12 -1.39
CA SER A 51 14.96 8.33 -0.59
C SER A 51 14.62 9.56 -1.45
N GLY A 52 13.63 10.34 -1.03
CA GLY A 52 13.25 11.56 -1.75
C GLY A 52 12.82 11.28 -3.19
N VAL A 53 11.85 10.39 -3.37
CA VAL A 53 11.40 9.97 -4.70
C VAL A 53 9.97 10.45 -4.96
N GLN A 54 9.74 11.00 -6.15
CA GLN A 54 8.41 11.42 -6.59
C GLN A 54 8.02 10.68 -7.86
N TRP A 55 6.81 10.14 -7.87
CA TRP A 55 6.22 9.48 -9.03
C TRP A 55 4.91 10.17 -9.38
N GLY A 56 4.78 10.64 -10.63
CA GLY A 56 3.56 11.25 -11.13
C GLY A 56 2.46 10.21 -11.34
N ALA A 57 2.66 9.31 -12.30
CA ALA A 57 1.71 8.23 -12.62
C ALA A 57 2.43 6.89 -12.81
N VAL A 58 1.93 5.83 -12.16
CA VAL A 58 2.49 4.47 -12.32
C VAL A 58 1.42 3.44 -12.63
N GLY A 59 1.68 2.66 -13.68
CA GLY A 59 0.85 1.55 -14.15
C GLY A 59 1.65 0.25 -14.18
N CYS A 60 1.26 -0.77 -13.42
CA CYS A 60 2.03 -2.01 -13.32
C CYS A 60 1.15 -3.26 -13.42
N SER A 61 1.64 -4.28 -14.13
CA SER A 61 1.01 -5.61 -14.17
C SER A 61 2.00 -6.74 -13.94
N GLY A 62 1.62 -7.72 -13.11
CA GLY A 62 2.46 -8.89 -12.85
C GLY A 62 3.82 -8.51 -12.25
N VAL A 63 3.80 -7.77 -11.15
CA VAL A 63 5.02 -7.26 -10.52
C VAL A 63 5.26 -7.93 -9.17
N GLN A 64 6.50 -8.33 -8.91
CA GLN A 64 6.90 -8.90 -7.63
C GLN A 64 8.02 -8.07 -7.01
N TRP A 65 7.88 -7.73 -5.74
CA TRP A 65 8.87 -7.04 -4.93
C TRP A 65 9.24 -7.90 -3.74
N GLY A 66 10.54 -8.20 -3.57
CA GLY A 66 11.05 -8.95 -2.43
C GLY A 66 11.05 -8.10 -1.16
N ALA A 67 11.97 -7.15 -1.07
CA ALA A 67 12.12 -6.23 0.06
C ALA A 67 12.19 -4.78 -0.40
N VAL A 68 11.39 -3.90 0.21
CA VAL A 68 11.37 -2.47 -0.15
C VAL A 68 11.47 -1.59 1.09
N GLY A 69 12.44 -0.67 1.06
CA GLY A 69 12.72 0.32 2.09
C GLY A 69 12.70 1.72 1.51
N CYS A 70 11.77 2.59 1.94
CA CYS A 70 11.68 3.93 1.36
C CYS A 70 11.50 5.04 2.40
N SER A 71 12.05 6.22 2.12
CA SER A 71 11.82 7.44 2.92
C SER A 71 11.48 8.64 2.05
N GLY A 72 10.50 9.44 2.46
CA GLY A 72 10.11 10.66 1.75
C GLY A 72 9.67 10.38 0.32
N VAL A 73 8.62 9.57 0.16
CA VAL A 73 8.11 9.17 -1.16
C VAL A 73 6.73 9.76 -1.42
N GLN A 74 6.54 10.30 -2.61
CA GLN A 74 5.25 10.80 -3.06
C GLN A 74 4.82 10.10 -4.35
N TRP A 75 3.60 9.59 -4.37
CA TRP A 75 2.96 9.00 -5.53
C TRP A 75 1.71 9.79 -5.87
N GLY A 76 1.61 10.28 -7.11
CA GLY A 76 0.42 10.98 -7.60
C GLY A 76 -0.73 10.02 -7.85
N ALA A 77 -0.61 9.18 -8.89
CA ALA A 77 -1.62 8.20 -9.27
C ALA A 77 -1.00 6.82 -9.52
N VAL A 78 -1.56 5.76 -8.94
CA VAL A 78 -1.05 4.40 -9.10
C VAL A 78 -2.16 3.43 -9.48
N GLY A 79 -1.94 2.68 -10.55
CA GLY A 79 -2.80 1.62 -11.05
C GLY A 79 -2.05 0.30 -11.16
N CYS A 80 -2.46 -0.73 -10.42
CA CYS A 80 -1.71 -1.99 -10.37
C CYS A 80 -2.62 -3.22 -10.46
N SER A 81 -2.14 -4.27 -11.15
CA SER A 81 -2.82 -5.57 -11.21
C SER A 81 -1.86 -6.73 -11.00
N GLY A 82 -2.19 -7.67 -10.12
CA GLY A 82 -1.36 -8.87 -9.89
C GLY A 82 0.00 -8.49 -9.32
N VAL A 83 0.00 -7.86 -8.15
CA VAL A 83 1.22 -7.39 -7.50
C VAL A 83 1.45 -8.13 -6.19
N GLN A 84 2.69 -8.55 -5.97
CA GLN A 84 3.11 -9.20 -4.73
C GLN A 84 4.26 -8.43 -4.09
N TRP A 85 4.14 -8.15 -2.80
CA TRP A 85 5.16 -7.52 -1.99
C TRP A 85 5.52 -8.46 -0.84
N GLY A 86 6.80 -8.79 -0.70
CA GLY A 86 7.29 -9.62 0.40
C GLY A 86 7.34 -8.84 1.72
N ALA A 87 8.29 -7.90 1.83
CA ALA A 87 8.47 -7.05 3.00
C ALA A 87 8.62 -5.57 2.62
N VAL A 88 7.85 -4.70 3.26
CA VAL A 88 7.87 -3.25 3.00
C VAL A 88 8.04 -2.45 4.27
N GLY A 89 9.05 -1.59 4.30
CA GLY A 89 9.34 -0.62 5.35
C GLY A 89 9.32 0.79 4.77
N CYS A 90 8.47 1.69 5.24
CA CYS A 90 8.44 3.06 4.72
C CYS A 90 8.26 4.14 5.79
N SER A 91 8.84 5.31 5.55
CA SER A 91 8.63 6.51 6.36
C SER A 91 8.32 7.74 5.51
N GLY A 92 7.32 8.52 5.94
CA GLY A 92 6.95 9.77 5.26
C GLY A 92 6.49 9.52 3.83
N VAL A 93 5.40 8.78 3.66
CA VAL A 93 4.88 8.42 2.34
C VAL A 93 3.52 9.07 2.10
N GLN A 94 3.35 9.64 0.91
CA GLN A 94 2.08 10.19 0.47
C GLN A 94 1.64 9.54 -0.84
N TRP A 95 0.39 9.10 -0.86
CA TRP A 95 -0.28 8.56 -2.04
C TRP A 95 -1.50 9.42 -2.37
N GLY A 96 -1.58 9.94 -3.59
CA GLY A 96 -2.72 10.71 -4.06
C GLY A 96 -3.93 9.82 -4.34
N ALA A 97 -3.87 9.06 -5.44
CA ALA A 97 -4.93 8.14 -5.86
C ALA A 97 -4.36 6.75 -6.18
N VAL A 98 -4.95 5.69 -5.63
CA VAL A 98 -4.51 4.32 -5.83
C VAL A 98 -5.67 3.41 -6.23
N GLY A 99 -5.49 2.69 -7.34
CA GLY A 99 -6.40 1.69 -7.88
C GLY A 99 -5.68 0.35 -8.04
N CYS A 100 -6.10 -0.69 -7.32
CA CYS A 100 -5.38 -1.98 -7.36
C CYS A 100 -6.31 -3.20 -7.46
N SER A 101 -5.87 -4.23 -8.18
CA SER A 101 -6.52 -5.53 -8.22
C SER A 101 -5.55 -6.69 -7.99
N GLY A 102 -5.94 -7.67 -7.19
CA GLY A 102 -5.14 -8.88 -6.95
C GLY A 102 -3.78 -8.54 -6.34
N VAL A 103 -3.79 -7.92 -5.16
CA VAL A 103 -2.55 -7.49 -4.48
C VAL A 103 -2.33 -8.30 -3.21
N GLN A 104 -1.10 -8.77 -3.03
CA GLN A 104 -0.68 -9.47 -1.82
C GLN A 104 0.50 -8.76 -1.16
N TRP A 105 0.39 -8.52 0.13
CA TRP A 105 1.44 -7.98 0.97
C TRP A 105 1.79 -8.98 2.06
N GLY A 106 3.06 -9.37 2.18
CA GLY A 106 3.54 -10.25 3.22
C GLY A 106 3.63 -9.55 4.57
N ALA A 107 4.62 -8.65 4.72
CA ALA A 107 4.85 -7.87 5.93
C ALA A 107 5.02 -6.38 5.61
N VAL A 108 4.29 -5.50 6.31
CA VAL A 108 4.34 -4.06 6.10
C VAL A 108 4.55 -3.31 7.40
N GLY A 109 5.58 -2.47 7.44
CA GLY A 109 5.91 -1.56 8.52
C GLY A 109 5.95 -0.12 8.01
N CYS A 110 5.11 0.78 8.51
CA CYS A 110 5.12 2.16 8.04
C CYS A 110 4.96 3.21 9.13
N SER A 111 5.57 4.38 8.93
CA SER A 111 5.39 5.56 9.77
C SER A 111 5.09 6.82 8.95
N GLY A 112 4.09 7.59 9.38
CA GLY A 112 3.73 8.85 8.73
C GLY A 112 3.28 8.63 7.28
N VAL A 113 2.15 7.94 7.11
CA VAL A 113 1.62 7.63 5.78
C VAL A 113 0.29 8.33 5.57
N GLN A 114 0.14 8.96 4.41
CA GLN A 114 -1.11 9.60 3.99
C GLN A 114 -1.58 9.01 2.66
N TRP A 115 -2.84 8.60 2.62
CA TRP A 115 -3.54 8.13 1.43
C TRP A 115 -4.71 9.06 1.13
N GLY A 116 -4.77 9.62 -0.08
CA GLY A 116 -5.87 10.46 -0.52
C GLY A 116 -7.12 9.64 -0.84
N ALA A 117 -7.09 8.90 -1.95
CA ALA A 117 -8.18 8.04 -2.40
C ALA A 117 -7.67 6.64 -2.78
N VAL A 118 -8.32 5.60 -2.27
CA VAL A 118 -7.92 4.21 -2.51
C VAL A 118 -9.11 3.36 -2.93
N GLY A 119 -8.97 2.68 -4.06
CA GLY A 119 -9.92 1.73 -4.62
C GLY A 119 -9.25 0.37 -4.84
N CYS A 120 -9.66 -0.68 -4.14
CA CYS A 120 -8.99 -1.97 -4.25
C CYS A 120 -9.95 -3.16 -4.36
N SER A 121 -9.56 -4.18 -5.12
CA SER A 121 -10.26 -5.48 -5.19
C SER A 121 -9.31 -6.66 -5.01
N GLY A 122 -9.70 -7.63 -4.19
CA GLY A 122 -8.92 -8.84 -3.95
C GLY A 122 -7.55 -8.53 -3.35
N VAL A 123 -7.54 -8.00 -2.14
CA VAL A 123 -6.30 -7.63 -1.44
C VAL A 123 -6.08 -8.50 -0.22
N GLN A 124 -4.86 -9.00 -0.07
CA GLN A 124 -4.45 -9.77 1.09
C GLN A 124 -3.25 -9.12 1.77
N TRP A 125 -3.34 -8.94 3.08
CA TRP A 125 -2.27 -8.46 3.93
C TRP A 125 -1.94 -9.52 4.97
N GLY A 126 -0.68 -9.93 5.06
CA GLY A 126 -0.19 -10.87 6.06
C GLY A 126 -0.07 -10.22 7.43
N ALA A 127 0.97 -9.43 7.64
CA ALA A 127 1.24 -8.70 8.89
C ALA A 127 1.46 -7.21 8.63
N VAL A 128 0.75 -6.34 9.36
CA VAL A 128 0.84 -4.89 9.19
C VAL A 128 1.06 -4.19 10.52
N GLY A 129 2.11 -3.36 10.58
CA GLY A 129 2.48 -2.53 11.71
C GLY A 129 2.61 -1.07 11.30
N CYS A 130 1.73 -0.18 11.76
CA CYS A 130 1.76 1.22 11.31
C CYS A 130 1.63 2.24 12.43
N SER A 131 2.28 3.39 12.27
CA SER A 131 2.12 4.55 13.15
C SER A 131 1.84 5.84 12.36
N GLY A 132 0.86 6.62 12.81
CA GLY A 132 0.52 7.90 12.18
C GLY A 132 0.06 7.72 10.74
N VAL A 133 -1.09 7.06 10.55
CA VAL A 133 -1.64 6.81 9.22
C VAL A 133 -2.94 7.57 9.03
N GLN A 134 -3.07 8.26 7.90
CA GLN A 134 -4.29 8.95 7.50
C GLN A 134 -4.78 8.43 6.16
N TRP A 135 -6.05 8.07 6.11
CA TRP A 135 -6.76 7.68 4.90
C TRP A 135 -7.89 8.66 4.63
N GLY A 136 -7.94 9.23 3.43
CA GLY A 136 -9.02 10.12 3.00
C GLY A 136 -10.29 9.33 2.67
N ALA A 137 -10.35 8.76 1.47
CA ALA A 137 -11.48 7.95 0.99
C ALA A 137 -11.01 6.54 0.58
N VAL A 138 -11.67 5.50 1.11
CA VAL A 138 -11.33 4.10 0.84
C VAL A 138 -12.55 3.33 0.37
N GLY A 139 -12.43 2.66 -0.77
CA GLY A 139 -13.42 1.76 -1.35
C GLY A 139 -12.78 0.39 -1.63
N CYS A 140 -13.19 -0.65 -0.92
CA CYS A 140 -12.55 -1.96 -1.07
C CYS A 140 -13.53 -3.13 -1.18
N SER A 141 -13.18 -4.13 -1.99
CA SER A 141 -13.91 -5.41 -2.08
C SER A 141 -12.98 -6.61 -1.93
N GLY A 142 -13.39 -7.59 -1.12
CA GLY A 142 -12.63 -8.83 -0.92
C GLY A 142 -11.25 -8.55 -0.31
N VAL A 143 -11.23 -8.05 0.93
CA VAL A 143 -9.98 -7.74 1.63
C VAL A 143 -9.79 -8.69 2.80
N GLN A 144 -8.59 -9.24 2.92
CA GLN A 144 -8.20 -10.09 4.03
C GLN A 144 -6.98 -9.50 4.74
N TRP A 145 -7.05 -9.39 6.06
CA TRP A 145 -5.97 -8.97 6.92
C TRP A 145 -5.64 -10.09 7.90
N GLY A 146 -4.39 -10.54 7.93
CA GLY A 146 -3.92 -11.55 8.87
C GLY A 146 -3.75 -10.98 10.28
N ALA A 147 -2.72 -10.17 10.50
CA ALA A 147 -2.43 -9.52 11.78
C ALA A 147 -2.17 -8.02 11.58
N VAL A 148 -2.82 -7.17 12.38
CA VAL A 148 -2.73 -5.71 12.25
C VAL A 148 -2.47 -5.07 13.61
N GLY A 149 -1.40 -4.28 13.68
CA GLY A 149 -0.98 -3.50 14.85
C GLY A 149 -0.81 -2.04 14.47
N CYS A 150 -1.69 -1.15 14.94
CA CYS A 150 -1.63 0.27 14.53
C CYS A 150 -1.74 1.27 15.69
N SER A 151 -1.04 2.39 15.57
CA SER A 151 -1.19 3.54 16.48
C SER A 151 -1.44 4.85 15.74
N GLY A 152 -2.41 5.64 16.19
CA GLY A 152 -2.74 6.94 15.59
C GLY A 152 -3.20 6.80 14.14
N VAL A 153 -4.36 6.17 13.94
CA VAL A 153 -4.95 5.98 12.61
C VAL A 153 -6.21 6.82 12.45
N GLN A 154 -6.30 7.55 11.35
CA GLN A 154 -7.48 8.32 11.00
C GLN A 154 -8.02 7.87 9.64
N TRP A 155 -9.31 7.59 9.58
CA TRP A 155 -10.04 7.25 8.37
C TRP A 155 -11.11 8.32 8.12
N GLY A 156 -11.11 8.93 6.95
CA GLY A 156 -12.11 9.91 6.54
C GLY A 156 -13.43 9.23 6.18
N ALA A 157 -13.49 8.57 5.02
CA ALA A 157 -14.65 7.84 4.53
C ALA A 157 -14.26 6.44 4.05
N VAL A 158 -14.99 5.41 4.49
CA VAL A 158 -14.69 4.00 4.19
C VAL A 158 -15.93 3.27 3.72
N GLY A 159 -15.86 2.66 2.54
CA GLY A 159 -16.86 1.81 1.94
C GLY A 159 -16.26 0.43 1.63
N CYS A 160 -16.69 -0.63 2.33
CA CYS A 160 -16.09 -1.96 2.15
C CYS A 160 -17.11 -3.09 2.01
N SER A 161 -16.79 -4.08 1.19
CA SER A 161 -17.59 -5.33 1.08
C SER A 161 -16.71 -6.57 1.16
N GLY A 162 -17.06 -7.53 2.00
CA GLY A 162 -16.31 -8.79 2.13
C GLY A 162 -14.93 -8.56 2.74
N VAL A 163 -14.89 -8.14 4.00
CA VAL A 163 -13.63 -7.89 4.72
C VAL A 163 -13.45 -8.92 5.83
N GLN A 164 -12.28 -9.53 5.91
CA GLN A 164 -11.92 -10.46 6.98
C GLN A 164 -10.68 -9.94 7.72
N TRP A 165 -10.76 -9.91 9.04
CA TRP A 165 -9.66 -9.54 9.93
C TRP A 165 -9.33 -10.73 10.83
N GLY A 166 -8.07 -11.18 10.85
CA GLY A 166 -7.60 -12.27 11.71
C GLY A 166 -7.36 -11.80 13.15
N ALA A 167 -6.34 -10.96 13.36
CA ALA A 167 -6.01 -10.38 14.66
C ALA A 167 -5.74 -8.87 14.54
N VAL A 168 -6.36 -8.07 15.41
CA VAL A 168 -6.27 -6.60 15.35
C VAL A 168 -5.98 -6.01 16.73
N GLY A 169 -4.88 -5.26 16.80
CA GLY A 169 -4.42 -4.50 17.97
C GLY A 169 -4.24 -3.03 17.61
N CYS A 170 -5.10 -2.13 18.08
CA CYS A 170 -5.00 -0.71 17.70
C CYS A 170 -5.10 0.26 18.88
N SER A 171 -4.37 1.38 18.82
CA SER A 171 -4.49 2.49 19.77
C SER A 171 -4.71 3.82 19.06
N GLY A 172 -5.70 4.61 19.50
CA GLY A 172 -5.98 5.92 18.93
C GLY A 172 -6.46 5.83 17.48
N VAL A 173 -7.66 5.28 17.27
CA VAL A 173 -8.26 5.15 15.94
C VAL A 173 -9.47 6.06 15.83
N GLN A 174 -9.55 6.86 14.76
CA GLN A 174 -10.69 7.71 14.46
C GLN A 174 -11.26 7.37 13.10
N TRP A 175 -12.58 7.19 13.04
CA TRP A 175 -13.34 6.93 11.82
C TRP A 175 -14.34 8.06 11.60
N GLY A 176 -14.33 8.67 10.41
CA GLY A 176 -15.27 9.70 10.01
C GLY A 176 -16.62 9.11 9.59
N ALA A 177 -16.67 8.48 8.41
CA ALA A 177 -17.86 7.80 7.90
C ALA A 177 -17.53 6.37 7.43
N VAL A 178 -18.34 5.39 7.84
CA VAL A 178 -18.09 3.97 7.55
C VAL A 178 -19.35 3.28 7.06
N GLY A 179 -19.26 2.67 5.88
CA GLY A 179 -20.28 1.83 5.25
C GLY A 179 -19.69 0.46 4.93
N CYS A 180 -20.13 -0.61 5.59
CA CYS A 180 -19.55 -1.95 5.37
C CYS A 180 -20.61 -3.05 5.20
N SER A 181 -20.32 -4.04 4.33
CA SER A 181 -21.11 -5.26 4.23
C SER A 181 -20.23 -6.52 4.29
N GLY A 182 -20.66 -7.54 5.04
CA GLY A 182 -19.94 -8.81 5.14
C GLY A 182 -18.55 -8.66 5.76
N VAL A 183 -18.52 -8.23 7.03
CA VAL A 183 -17.26 -8.07 7.79
C VAL A 183 -17.14 -9.20 8.80
N GLN A 184 -16.00 -9.88 8.82
CA GLN A 184 -15.68 -10.89 9.83
C GLN A 184 -14.44 -10.46 10.60
N TRP A 185 -14.51 -10.55 11.92
CA TRP A 185 -13.39 -10.33 12.83
C TRP A 185 -12.99 -11.65 13.49
N GLY A 186 -11.70 -11.80 13.79
CA GLY A 186 -11.19 -12.78 14.74
C GLY A 186 -10.91 -12.11 16.08
N ALA A 187 -9.65 -12.07 16.49
CA ALA A 187 -9.26 -11.46 17.77
C ALA A 187 -9.11 -9.93 17.64
N VAL A 188 -9.77 -9.17 18.52
CA VAL A 188 -9.73 -7.69 18.52
C VAL A 188 -9.40 -7.13 19.90
N GLY A 189 -8.38 -6.27 19.97
CA GLY A 189 -8.05 -5.45 21.14
C GLY A 189 -7.78 -4.01 20.71
N CYS A 190 -8.62 -3.06 21.11
CA CYS A 190 -8.45 -1.66 20.72
C CYS A 190 -8.62 -0.71 21.91
N SER A 191 -7.85 0.37 21.95
CA SER A 191 -7.98 1.46 22.92
C SER A 191 -8.09 2.81 22.23
N GLY A 192 -8.97 3.69 22.74
CA GLY A 192 -9.16 5.04 22.18
C GLY A 192 -9.72 5.03 20.75
N VAL A 193 -10.85 4.35 20.53
CA VAL A 193 -11.54 4.33 19.23
C VAL A 193 -12.68 5.35 19.23
N GLN A 194 -12.76 6.17 18.18
CA GLN A 194 -13.84 7.12 17.95
C GLN A 194 -14.49 6.88 16.59
N TRP A 195 -15.81 6.96 16.55
CA TRP A 195 -16.62 6.77 15.35
C TRP A 195 -17.49 8.01 15.09
N GLY A 196 -17.56 8.44 13.85
CA GLY A 196 -18.56 9.39 13.36
C GLY A 196 -19.83 8.64 12.91
N ALA A 197 -20.10 8.62 11.60
CA ALA A 197 -21.26 7.94 11.03
C ALA A 197 -20.95 6.48 10.66
N VAL A 198 -21.82 5.54 11.05
CA VAL A 198 -21.62 4.10 10.81
C VAL A 198 -22.89 3.46 10.25
N GLY A 199 -22.75 2.70 9.15
CA GLY A 199 -23.78 1.83 8.58
C GLY A 199 -23.18 0.49 8.17
N CYS A 200 -23.48 -0.58 8.90
CA CYS A 200 -22.91 -1.91 8.64
C CYS A 200 -24.00 -2.98 8.53
N SER A 201 -23.83 -3.93 7.61
CA SER A 201 -24.67 -5.14 7.51
C SER A 201 -23.84 -6.41 7.42
N GLY A 202 -24.30 -7.49 8.06
CA GLY A 202 -23.59 -8.79 8.05
C GLY A 202 -22.22 -8.74 8.73
N VAL A 203 -22.15 -8.22 9.96
CA VAL A 203 -20.93 -8.24 10.78
C VAL A 203 -20.92 -9.50 11.64
N GLN A 204 -19.81 -10.25 11.60
CA GLN A 204 -19.55 -11.40 12.46
C GLN A 204 -18.26 -11.16 13.25
N LEU A 205 -18.27 -11.61 14.51
CA LEU A 205 -17.15 -11.56 15.45
C LEU A 205 -16.62 -12.98 15.69
#